data_AF-A0A2M7A7P2-F1
#
_entry.id   AF-A0A2M7A7P2-F1
#
_cell.length_a   1.000
_cell.length_b   1.000
_cell.length_c   1.000
_cell.angle_alpha   90.00
_cell.angle_beta   90.00
_cell.angle_gamma   90.00
#
_symmetry.space_group_name_H-M   'P 1'
#
loop_
_entity.id
_entity.type
_entity.pdbx_description
1 polymer ?
#
loop_
_entity_poly.entity_id
_entity_poly.type
_entity_poly.pdbx_seq_one_letter_code
_entity_poly.pdbx_strand_id
1 'polypeptide(L)'
;MLPRDRAIKVANHEKPDRIPLYGWVSANMSEPITKAFGSVAAFEDHCEFDYAHLFGGPSTCVGEELQKAREASGGNVSSILDGVVELGYQVVHPYQESAGMDHSPYRRRYRSNLVLMGGLDVQTTIGFGKMDFLKTEIERVLRTFADGGLLFCTSHFVQSHCTIEELTLAFDTAHRLCGEVCQ
;
A
#
# COMPACT_ATOMS: atom_id res chain seq x y z
N MET A 1 1.57 18.01 -10.02
CA MET A 1 2.77 17.22 -10.38
C MET A 1 2.34 16.00 -11.20
N LEU A 2 3.20 15.42 -12.04
CA LEU A 2 2.85 14.17 -12.72
C LEU A 2 2.92 12.99 -11.74
N PRO A 3 2.07 11.96 -11.92
CA PRO A 3 2.07 10.74 -11.10
C PRO A 3 3.46 10.12 -10.86
N ARG A 4 4.23 9.92 -11.92
CA ARG A 4 5.59 9.35 -11.84
C ARG A 4 6.53 10.19 -10.97
N ASP A 5 6.45 11.52 -11.09
CA ASP A 5 7.39 12.43 -10.42
C ASP A 5 7.08 12.45 -8.91
N ARG A 6 5.81 12.29 -8.57
CA ARG A 6 5.32 12.16 -7.20
C ARG A 6 5.83 10.88 -6.53
N ALA A 7 5.69 9.74 -7.21
CA ALA A 7 6.19 8.47 -6.70
C ALA A 7 7.72 8.48 -6.51
N ILE A 8 8.47 9.03 -7.48
CA ILE A 8 9.93 9.18 -7.41
C ILE A 8 10.34 10.09 -6.24
N LYS A 9 9.65 11.22 -6.05
CA LYS A 9 9.92 12.12 -4.91
C LYS A 9 9.76 11.41 -3.57
N VAL A 10 8.67 10.68 -3.39
CA VAL A 10 8.46 9.92 -2.15
C VAL A 10 9.55 8.87 -1.97
N ALA A 11 9.91 8.12 -3.01
CA ALA A 11 10.99 7.15 -2.98
C ALA A 11 12.36 7.77 -2.60
N ASN A 12 12.56 9.05 -2.94
CA ASN A 12 13.74 9.85 -2.58
C ASN A 12 13.60 10.59 -1.25
N HIS A 13 12.60 10.27 -0.43
CA HIS A 13 12.33 10.92 0.87
C HIS A 13 12.00 12.41 0.78
N GLU A 14 11.53 12.87 -0.39
CA GLU A 14 11.06 14.23 -0.59
C GLU A 14 9.55 14.35 -0.32
N LYS A 15 9.12 15.54 0.09
CA LYS A 15 7.68 15.85 0.26
C LYS A 15 6.99 15.94 -1.12
N PRO A 16 5.94 15.15 -1.39
CA PRO A 16 5.16 15.25 -2.62
C PRO A 16 4.07 16.33 -2.53
N ASP A 17 3.34 16.58 -3.63
CA ASP A 17 2.13 17.43 -3.65
C ASP A 17 0.89 16.75 -3.05
N ARG A 18 0.85 15.40 -3.08
CA ARG A 18 -0.09 14.53 -2.35
C ARG A 18 0.56 13.17 -2.13
N ILE A 19 0.06 12.37 -1.20
CA ILE A 19 0.54 10.99 -1.02
C ILE A 19 0.19 10.15 -2.29
N PRO A 20 1.17 9.48 -2.95
CA PRO A 20 0.89 8.57 -4.05
C PRO A 20 -0.08 7.46 -3.68
N LEU A 21 -1.07 7.23 -4.54
CA LEU A 21 -2.13 6.24 -4.34
C LEU A 21 -2.06 5.11 -5.38
N TYR A 22 -2.21 3.87 -4.93
CA TYR A 22 -2.42 2.69 -5.78
C TYR A 22 -3.29 1.65 -5.08
N GLY A 23 -3.81 0.65 -5.80
CA GLY A 23 -4.60 -0.44 -5.24
C GLY A 23 -4.38 -1.78 -5.94
N TRP A 24 -4.12 -2.85 -5.19
CA TRP A 24 -3.99 -4.21 -5.74
C TRP A 24 -5.37 -4.86 -5.88
N VAL A 25 -6.14 -4.38 -6.85
CA VAL A 25 -7.56 -4.73 -6.99
C VAL A 25 -7.82 -5.79 -8.06
N SER A 26 -7.03 -5.83 -9.13
CA SER A 26 -7.29 -6.67 -10.30
C SER A 26 -7.24 -8.18 -10.02
N ALA A 27 -6.44 -8.63 -9.05
CA ALA A 27 -6.24 -10.06 -8.79
C ALA A 27 -7.54 -10.80 -8.42
N ASN A 28 -8.37 -10.20 -7.56
CA ASN A 28 -9.60 -10.84 -7.05
C ASN A 28 -10.86 -10.00 -7.25
N MET A 29 -10.74 -8.70 -7.59
CA MET A 29 -11.89 -7.80 -7.72
C MET A 29 -12.25 -7.48 -9.18
N SER A 30 -11.59 -8.11 -10.16
CA SER A 30 -11.82 -7.83 -11.58
C SER A 30 -13.28 -7.92 -12.01
N GLU A 31 -14.01 -8.96 -11.59
CA GLU A 31 -15.42 -9.15 -11.97
C GLU A 31 -16.35 -8.12 -11.32
N PRO A 32 -16.35 -7.91 -9.97
CA PRO A 32 -17.13 -6.85 -9.34
C PRO A 32 -16.84 -5.46 -9.90
N ILE A 33 -15.56 -5.15 -10.16
CA ILE A 33 -15.14 -3.87 -10.73
C ILE A 33 -15.68 -3.72 -12.14
N THR A 34 -15.50 -4.72 -13.00
CA THR A 34 -15.97 -4.68 -14.39
C THR A 34 -17.49 -4.50 -14.44
N LYS A 35 -18.23 -5.11 -13.52
CA LYS A 35 -19.68 -4.96 -13.43
C LYS A 35 -20.12 -3.53 -13.06
N ALA A 36 -19.37 -2.83 -12.20
CA ALA A 36 -19.72 -1.49 -11.72
C ALA A 36 -19.13 -0.36 -12.58
N PHE A 37 -17.91 -0.52 -13.09
CA PHE A 37 -17.14 0.51 -13.79
C PHE A 37 -16.91 0.18 -15.28
N GLY A 38 -17.35 -0.99 -15.76
CA GLY A 38 -17.19 -1.44 -17.15
C GLY A 38 -15.83 -2.08 -17.45
N SER A 39 -14.78 -1.73 -16.70
CA SER A 39 -13.47 -2.40 -16.76
C SER A 39 -12.63 -2.07 -15.52
N VAL A 40 -11.57 -2.83 -15.29
CA VAL A 40 -10.58 -2.51 -14.25
C VAL A 40 -9.87 -1.18 -14.55
N ALA A 41 -9.50 -0.93 -15.80
CA ALA A 41 -8.87 0.32 -16.21
C ALA A 41 -9.75 1.55 -15.89
N ALA A 42 -11.06 1.46 -16.14
CA ALA A 42 -11.99 2.56 -15.83
C ALA A 42 -12.09 2.83 -14.32
N PHE A 43 -11.94 1.81 -13.48
CA PHE A 43 -11.85 1.99 -12.04
C PHE A 43 -10.52 2.59 -11.60
N GLU A 44 -9.41 2.14 -12.17
CA GLU A 44 -8.08 2.71 -11.91
C GLU A 44 -8.01 4.20 -12.31
N ASP A 45 -8.62 4.56 -13.44
CA ASP A 45 -8.79 5.94 -13.89
C ASP A 45 -9.67 6.75 -12.93
N HIS A 46 -10.80 6.19 -12.47
CA HIS A 46 -11.68 6.81 -11.47
C HIS A 46 -10.95 7.11 -10.16
N CYS A 47 -10.10 6.19 -9.69
CA CYS A 47 -9.31 6.40 -8.48
C CYS A 47 -8.12 7.37 -8.64
N GLU A 48 -7.78 7.72 -9.88
CA GLU A 48 -6.59 8.48 -10.27
C GLU A 48 -5.30 7.90 -9.63
N PHE A 49 -5.04 6.61 -9.89
CA PHE A 49 -3.83 5.96 -9.38
C PHE A 49 -2.53 6.56 -9.92
N ASP A 50 -1.55 6.69 -9.03
CA ASP A 50 -0.32 7.42 -9.29
C ASP A 50 0.82 6.54 -9.82
N TYR A 51 0.77 5.25 -9.53
CA TYR A 51 1.78 4.27 -9.89
C TYR A 51 1.15 2.89 -10.00
N ALA A 52 1.89 1.93 -10.59
CA ALA A 52 1.46 0.55 -10.68
C ALA A 52 2.54 -0.39 -10.14
N HIS A 53 2.14 -1.47 -9.49
CA HIS A 53 3.03 -2.57 -9.15
C HIS A 53 2.92 -3.65 -10.22
N LEU A 54 4.00 -3.88 -10.97
CA LEU A 54 4.06 -4.87 -12.04
C LEU A 54 4.79 -6.14 -11.57
N PHE A 55 4.21 -7.30 -11.84
CA PHE A 55 4.83 -8.60 -11.61
C PHE A 55 5.48 -9.12 -12.89
N GLY A 56 6.42 -10.08 -12.76
CA GLY A 56 6.99 -10.80 -13.91
C GLY A 56 8.51 -10.76 -14.02
N GLY A 57 9.23 -10.25 -13.02
CA GLY A 57 10.68 -10.37 -12.95
C GLY A 57 11.14 -11.81 -12.65
N PRO A 58 12.34 -12.21 -13.10
CA PRO A 58 12.93 -13.50 -12.72
C PRO A 58 13.13 -13.56 -11.20
N SER A 59 12.89 -14.74 -10.60
CA SER A 59 13.12 -14.94 -9.17
C SER A 59 14.60 -14.71 -8.84
N THR A 60 14.87 -13.84 -7.86
CA THR A 60 16.24 -13.50 -7.42
C THR A 60 16.79 -14.47 -6.38
N CYS A 61 15.96 -15.36 -5.82
CA CYS A 61 16.31 -16.29 -4.76
C CYS A 61 15.76 -17.70 -5.04
N VAL A 62 16.37 -18.71 -4.41
CA VAL A 62 15.85 -20.08 -4.39
C VAL A 62 14.49 -20.09 -3.68
N GLY A 63 13.44 -20.49 -4.40
CA GLY A 63 12.05 -20.35 -3.95
C GLY A 63 11.72 -21.07 -2.65
N GLU A 64 12.35 -22.21 -2.37
CA GLU A 64 12.04 -23.04 -1.20
C GLU A 64 12.50 -22.40 0.13
N GLU A 65 13.74 -21.90 0.18
CA GLU A 65 14.27 -21.27 1.39
C GLU A 65 13.57 -19.94 1.70
N LEU A 66 13.23 -19.18 0.65
CA LEU A 66 12.44 -17.96 0.80
C LEU A 66 11.03 -18.27 1.31
N GLN A 67 10.41 -19.35 0.82
CA GLN A 67 9.10 -19.79 1.28
C GLN A 67 9.12 -20.21 2.76
N LYS A 68 10.10 -21.02 3.17
CA LYS A 68 10.30 -21.40 4.58
C LYS A 68 10.47 -20.17 5.48
N ALA A 69 11.28 -19.20 5.06
CA ALA A 69 11.48 -17.96 5.81
C ALA A 69 10.20 -17.11 5.91
N ARG A 70 9.41 -17.04 4.83
CA ARG A 70 8.11 -16.35 4.82
C ARG A 70 7.12 -17.00 5.78
N GLU A 71 7.01 -18.32 5.75
CA GLU A 71 6.13 -19.08 6.65
C GLU A 71 6.56 -18.93 8.11
N ALA A 72 7.86 -19.08 8.40
CA ALA A 72 8.40 -18.97 9.74
C ALA A 72 8.21 -17.56 10.37
N SER A 73 8.20 -16.52 9.55
CA SER A 73 7.99 -15.13 9.98
C SER A 73 6.52 -14.68 9.94
N GLY A 74 5.60 -15.50 9.43
CA GLY A 74 4.22 -15.08 9.17
C GLY A 74 4.13 -13.89 8.22
N GLY A 75 5.10 -13.74 7.31
CA GLY A 75 5.21 -12.59 6.42
C GLY A 75 5.75 -11.30 7.07
N ASN A 76 6.13 -11.32 8.35
CA ASN A 76 6.70 -10.15 9.02
C ASN A 76 8.19 -9.99 8.67
N VAL A 77 8.52 -8.90 7.96
CA VAL A 77 9.90 -8.62 7.55
C VAL A 77 10.68 -7.74 8.52
N SER A 78 10.12 -7.38 9.68
CA SER A 78 10.72 -6.42 10.62
C SER A 78 12.11 -6.84 11.11
N SER A 79 12.36 -8.15 11.24
CA SER A 79 13.64 -8.71 11.67
C SER A 79 14.76 -8.56 10.64
N ILE A 80 14.43 -8.34 9.37
CA ILE A 80 15.42 -8.23 8.28
C ILE A 80 15.60 -6.79 7.80
N LEU A 81 14.84 -5.82 8.31
CA LEU A 81 14.88 -4.43 7.84
C LEU A 81 16.25 -3.77 7.96
N ASP A 82 17.03 -4.09 8.99
CA ASP A 82 18.42 -3.60 9.12
C ASP A 82 19.27 -4.03 7.91
N GLY A 83 19.16 -5.28 7.47
CA GLY A 83 19.86 -5.78 6.28
C GLY A 83 19.30 -5.22 4.97
N VAL A 84 17.99 -4.99 4.88
CA VAL A 84 17.37 -4.32 3.72
C VAL A 84 17.92 -2.90 3.55
N VAL A 85 18.08 -2.18 4.66
CA VAL A 85 18.73 -0.86 4.68
C VAL A 85 20.19 -0.95 4.24
N GLU A 86 20.95 -1.91 4.76
CA GLU A 86 22.37 -2.10 4.42
C GLU A 86 22.57 -2.40 2.93
N LEU A 87 21.68 -3.17 2.33
CA LEU A 87 21.68 -3.47 0.89
C LEU A 87 21.31 -2.25 0.02
N GLY A 88 20.86 -1.15 0.61
CA GLY A 88 20.57 0.10 -0.10
C GLY A 88 19.23 0.11 -0.83
N TYR A 89 18.25 -0.72 -0.42
CA TYR A 89 16.89 -0.61 -0.94
C TYR A 89 16.20 0.65 -0.43
N GLN A 90 15.41 1.30 -1.29
CA GLN A 90 14.66 2.53 -0.94
C GLN A 90 13.24 2.25 -0.45
N VAL A 91 12.58 1.21 -0.96
CA VAL A 91 11.15 0.93 -0.71
C VAL A 91 10.98 -0.50 -0.20
N VAL A 92 10.18 -0.67 0.84
CA VAL A 92 9.76 -1.99 1.33
C VAL A 92 8.28 -2.23 1.03
N HIS A 93 8.01 -3.36 0.39
CA HIS A 93 6.69 -3.86 0.06
C HIS A 93 6.70 -5.39 0.23
N PRO A 94 5.64 -6.01 0.78
CA PRO A 94 4.45 -5.41 1.38
C PRO A 94 4.75 -4.87 2.78
N TYR A 95 3.96 -3.88 3.22
CA TYR A 95 3.92 -3.46 4.63
C TYR A 95 2.49 -3.55 5.18
N GLN A 96 2.31 -4.32 6.25
CA GLN A 96 1.01 -4.70 6.80
C GLN A 96 1.03 -4.71 8.34
N GLU A 97 0.27 -3.81 8.97
CA GLU A 97 0.23 -3.68 10.44
C GLU A 97 -0.26 -4.95 11.12
N SER A 98 -1.26 -5.64 10.56
CA SER A 98 -1.79 -6.90 11.11
C SER A 98 -0.81 -8.07 11.09
N ALA A 99 0.27 -8.00 10.28
CA ALA A 99 1.38 -8.96 10.34
C ALA A 99 2.38 -8.64 11.47
N GLY A 100 2.10 -7.64 12.30
CA GLY A 100 2.99 -7.16 13.36
C GLY A 100 4.05 -6.15 12.89
N MET A 101 3.82 -5.49 11.76
CA MET A 101 4.69 -4.45 11.22
C MET A 101 4.16 -3.06 11.62
N ASP A 102 4.45 -2.63 12.84
CA ASP A 102 3.96 -1.37 13.41
C ASP A 102 4.71 -0.15 12.83
N HIS A 103 3.96 0.89 12.45
CA HIS A 103 4.50 2.15 11.94
C HIS A 103 5.42 2.89 12.93
N SER A 104 5.23 2.80 14.24
CA SER A 104 6.00 3.51 15.26
C SER A 104 7.47 3.06 15.35
N PRO A 105 7.78 1.76 15.51
CA PRO A 105 9.15 1.25 15.38
C PRO A 105 9.80 1.62 14.05
N TYR A 106 9.05 1.53 12.95
CA TYR A 106 9.53 1.94 11.64
C TYR A 106 9.88 3.43 11.59
N ARG A 107 8.97 4.30 12.00
CA ARG A 107 9.15 5.75 11.95
C ARG A 107 10.35 6.20 12.79
N ARG A 108 10.58 5.53 13.92
CA ARG A 108 11.73 5.82 14.78
C ARG A 108 13.07 5.41 14.15
N ARG A 109 13.11 4.29 13.44
CA ARG A 109 14.39 3.61 13.13
C ARG A 109 14.75 3.60 11.64
N TYR A 110 13.75 3.61 10.75
CA TYR A 110 13.94 3.36 9.33
C TYR A 110 13.41 4.46 8.41
N ARG A 111 12.63 5.44 8.91
CA ARG A 111 11.99 6.46 8.05
C ARG A 111 12.95 7.29 7.19
N SER A 112 14.22 7.41 7.57
CA SER A 112 15.22 8.16 6.81
C SER A 112 15.87 7.32 5.70
N ASN A 113 15.62 6.02 5.70
CA ASN A 113 16.33 5.04 4.88
C ASN A 113 15.34 4.34 3.93
N LEU A 114 14.18 3.95 4.46
CA LEU A 114 13.13 3.23 3.76
C LEU A 114 11.89 4.09 3.59
N VAL A 115 11.14 3.77 2.54
CA VAL A 115 9.78 4.23 2.25
C VAL A 115 8.87 3.01 2.33
N LEU A 116 7.70 3.16 2.93
CA LEU A 116 6.72 2.09 2.97
C LEU A 116 5.87 2.09 1.71
N MET A 117 5.60 0.91 1.18
CA MET A 117 4.53 0.72 0.22
C MET A 117 3.50 -0.26 0.81
N GLY A 118 2.29 0.26 1.04
CA GLY A 118 1.23 -0.42 1.79
C GLY A 118 0.34 0.59 2.51
N GLY A 119 -0.22 0.20 3.66
CA GLY A 119 -0.98 1.09 4.55
C GLY A 119 -2.45 0.69 4.71
N LEU A 120 -3.13 0.28 3.63
CA LEU A 120 -4.50 -0.21 3.74
C LEU A 120 -4.52 -1.72 4.00
N ASP A 121 -4.73 -2.11 5.27
CA ASP A 121 -4.67 -3.49 5.72
C ASP A 121 -5.86 -4.33 5.21
N VAL A 122 -5.55 -5.39 4.46
CA VAL A 122 -6.55 -6.29 3.86
C VAL A 122 -7.01 -7.42 4.79
N GLN A 123 -6.40 -7.58 5.96
CA GLN A 123 -6.75 -8.60 6.95
C GLN A 123 -7.59 -8.05 8.10
N THR A 124 -7.62 -6.72 8.29
CA THR A 124 -8.32 -6.10 9.42
C THR A 124 -9.21 -4.92 9.05
N THR A 125 -8.94 -4.24 7.92
CA THR A 125 -9.59 -2.95 7.61
C THR A 125 -10.56 -3.04 6.43
N ILE A 126 -10.09 -3.40 5.23
CA ILE A 126 -10.94 -3.50 4.04
C ILE A 126 -11.48 -4.93 3.85
N GLY A 127 -12.77 -5.06 3.52
CA GLY A 127 -13.43 -6.33 3.25
C GLY A 127 -14.34 -6.81 4.38
N PHE A 128 -14.50 -6.02 5.44
CA PHE A 128 -15.22 -6.42 6.65
C PHE A 128 -16.57 -5.71 6.82
N GLY A 129 -16.97 -4.86 5.86
CA GLY A 129 -18.23 -4.12 5.89
C GLY A 129 -18.31 -3.02 6.96
N LYS A 130 -17.18 -2.65 7.57
CA LYS A 130 -17.11 -1.63 8.62
C LYS A 130 -16.75 -0.26 8.04
N MET A 131 -17.67 0.33 7.30
CA MET A 131 -17.43 1.53 6.47
C MET A 131 -16.82 2.73 7.23
N ASP A 132 -17.29 3.03 8.44
CA ASP A 132 -16.75 4.15 9.23
C ASP A 132 -15.36 3.85 9.80
N PHE A 133 -15.14 2.59 10.19
CA PHE A 133 -13.82 2.12 10.63
C PHE A 133 -12.81 2.18 9.49
N LEU A 134 -13.20 1.74 8.29
CA LEU A 134 -12.40 1.80 7.08
C LEU A 134 -11.95 3.24 6.78
N LYS A 135 -12.87 4.21 6.78
CA LYS A 135 -12.51 5.63 6.60
C LYS A 135 -11.55 6.14 7.66
N THR A 136 -11.82 5.80 8.93
CA THR A 136 -11.02 6.23 10.08
C THR A 136 -9.60 5.69 9.97
N GLU A 137 -9.42 4.43 9.57
CA GLU A 137 -8.09 3.83 9.41
C GLU A 137 -7.32 4.39 8.21
N ILE A 138 -8.00 4.61 7.07
CA ILE A 138 -7.38 5.30 5.94
C ILE A 138 -6.87 6.68 6.37
N GLU A 139 -7.69 7.45 7.09
CA GLU A 139 -7.30 8.76 7.60
C GLU A 139 -6.14 8.67 8.60
N ARG A 140 -6.18 7.72 9.56
CA ARG A 140 -5.11 7.52 10.53
C ARG A 140 -3.77 7.26 9.83
N VAL A 141 -3.75 6.36 8.85
CA VAL A 141 -2.53 6.02 8.11
C VAL A 141 -2.05 7.22 7.31
N LEU A 142 -2.90 7.85 6.50
CA LEU A 142 -2.50 9.00 5.67
C LEU A 142 -1.98 10.17 6.52
N ARG A 143 -2.60 10.46 7.68
CA ARG A 143 -2.11 11.49 8.62
C ARG A 143 -0.79 11.10 9.28
N THR A 144 -0.58 9.82 9.58
CA THR A 144 0.68 9.31 10.16
C THR A 144 1.88 9.56 9.25
N PHE A 145 1.65 9.59 7.93
CA PHE A 145 2.66 9.78 6.89
C PHE A 145 2.47 11.10 6.12
N ALA A 146 1.80 12.09 6.70
CA ALA A 146 1.63 13.41 6.10
C ALA A 146 2.98 14.12 5.85
N ASP A 147 4.02 13.76 6.61
CA ASP A 147 5.39 14.24 6.44
C ASP A 147 6.22 13.44 5.41
N GLY A 148 5.62 12.46 4.72
CA GLY A 148 6.23 11.66 3.66
C GLY A 148 6.58 10.23 4.08
N GLY A 149 7.25 9.49 3.18
CA GLY A 149 7.71 8.12 3.42
C GLY A 149 6.67 7.02 3.19
N LEU A 150 5.58 7.33 2.48
CA LEU A 150 4.52 6.38 2.15
C LEU A 150 4.10 6.45 0.68
N LEU A 151 4.15 5.30 0.02
CA LEU A 151 3.44 4.98 -1.22
C LEU A 151 2.18 4.21 -0.81
N PHE A 152 1.05 4.90 -0.71
CA PHE A 152 -0.15 4.31 -0.13
C PHE A 152 -0.80 3.32 -1.09
N CYS A 153 -0.95 2.08 -0.64
CA CYS A 153 -1.75 1.07 -1.33
C CYS A 153 -2.35 0.06 -0.37
N THR A 154 -3.13 -0.88 -0.90
CA THR A 154 -3.50 -2.08 -0.16
C THR A 154 -2.25 -2.86 0.21
N SER A 155 -2.18 -3.35 1.45
CA SER A 155 -1.04 -4.13 1.95
C SER A 155 -0.80 -5.41 1.16
N HIS A 156 -1.84 -5.97 0.55
CA HIS A 156 -1.83 -7.16 -0.31
C HIS A 156 -3.03 -7.13 -1.27
N PHE A 157 -3.30 -8.25 -1.95
CA PHE A 157 -4.51 -8.43 -2.75
C PHE A 157 -5.77 -8.23 -1.89
N VAL A 158 -6.66 -7.37 -2.36
CA VAL A 158 -8.02 -7.30 -1.82
C VAL A 158 -8.68 -8.67 -1.98
N GLN A 159 -9.38 -9.14 -0.95
CA GLN A 159 -10.02 -10.45 -0.97
C GLN A 159 -11.38 -10.36 -1.67
N SER A 160 -11.80 -11.45 -2.32
CA SER A 160 -13.04 -11.50 -3.11
C SER A 160 -14.33 -11.27 -2.32
N HIS A 161 -14.27 -11.33 -1.00
CA HIS A 161 -15.41 -11.02 -0.13
C HIS A 161 -15.63 -9.51 0.08
N CYS A 162 -14.67 -8.66 -0.29
CA CYS A 162 -14.84 -7.21 -0.24
C CYS A 162 -15.91 -6.79 -1.25
N THR A 163 -16.86 -5.95 -0.83
CA THR A 163 -17.90 -5.48 -1.76
C THR A 163 -17.39 -4.35 -2.63
N ILE A 164 -18.03 -4.13 -3.78
CA ILE A 164 -17.64 -3.03 -4.67
C ILE A 164 -17.91 -1.66 -4.03
N GLU A 165 -18.93 -1.56 -3.19
CA GLU A 165 -19.26 -0.34 -2.42
C GLU A 165 -18.16 -0.04 -1.39
N GLU A 166 -17.68 -1.07 -0.67
CA GLU A 166 -16.59 -0.93 0.29
C GLU A 166 -15.28 -0.53 -0.41
N LEU A 167 -14.98 -1.18 -1.53
CA LEU A 167 -13.80 -0.89 -2.35
C LEU A 167 -13.81 0.56 -2.87
N THR A 168 -14.93 0.97 -3.45
CA THR A 168 -15.11 2.33 -3.99
C THR A 168 -14.98 3.36 -2.88
N LEU A 169 -15.64 3.13 -1.74
CA LEU A 169 -15.54 4.00 -0.57
C LEU A 169 -14.09 4.15 -0.09
N ALA A 170 -13.33 3.05 -0.04
CA ALA A 170 -11.94 3.07 0.39
C ALA A 170 -11.10 3.99 -0.50
N PHE A 171 -11.19 3.83 -1.82
CA PHE A 171 -10.35 4.57 -2.75
C PHE A 171 -10.82 6.01 -2.97
N ASP A 172 -12.12 6.29 -2.94
CA ASP A 172 -12.64 7.67 -2.94
C ASP A 172 -12.16 8.43 -1.70
N THR A 173 -12.18 7.76 -0.53
CA THR A 173 -11.71 8.34 0.73
C THR A 173 -10.20 8.59 0.69
N ALA A 174 -9.43 7.60 0.25
CA ALA A 174 -7.97 7.72 0.13
C ALA A 174 -7.59 8.81 -0.86
N HIS A 175 -8.21 8.83 -2.05
CA HIS A 175 -7.95 9.82 -3.09
C HIS A 175 -8.08 11.24 -2.57
N ARG A 176 -9.23 11.54 -1.93
CA ARG A 176 -9.52 12.84 -1.32
C ARG A 176 -8.49 13.20 -0.24
N LEU A 177 -8.28 12.31 0.72
CA LEU A 177 -7.42 12.58 1.87
C LEU A 177 -5.93 12.73 1.49
N CYS A 178 -5.44 11.99 0.49
CA CYS A 178 -4.06 12.12 0.01
C CYS A 178 -3.72 13.58 -0.34
N GLY A 179 -4.66 14.33 -0.90
CA GLY A 179 -4.49 15.75 -1.25
C GLY A 179 -4.67 16.71 -0.07
N GLU A 180 -5.49 16.34 0.92
CA GLU A 180 -5.77 17.19 2.10
C GLU A 180 -4.66 17.12 3.15
N VAL A 181 -4.08 15.95 3.40
CA VAL A 181 -3.10 15.77 4.50
C VAL A 181 -1.71 16.35 4.18
N CYS A 182 -1.39 16.57 2.90
CA CYS A 182 -0.10 17.12 2.50
C CYS A 182 -0.04 18.65 2.44
N GLN A 183 -1.18 19.34 2.54
CA GLN A 183 -1.29 20.80 2.61
C GLN A 183 -0.85 21.31 3.99
#